data_AF-A0A1D6QTJ8-F1
#
_entry.id   AF-A0A1D6QTJ8-F1
#
_cell.length_a   1.000
_cell.length_b   1.000
_cell.length_c   1.000
_cell.angle_alpha   90.00
_cell.angle_beta   90.00
_cell.angle_gamma   90.00
#
_symmetry.space_group_name_H-M   'P 1'
#
loop_
_entity.id
_entity.type
_entity.pdbx_description
1 polymer ?
#
loop_
_entity_poly.entity_id
_entity_poly.type
_entity_poly.pdbx_seq_one_letter_code
_entity_poly.pdbx_strand_id
1 'polypeptide(L)'
;MATLVKDRFGSTEQLKVIEEDITKFHIRSHFLPFMKEKYGATKKLAKVASNLPFNVSTEVVKLLLPMGDVFSVVVLMLQDETAVRLADASIQSPEYRSINVFVDFYSEPEYKFRVDRENFFPRPKVIYFLHVCLSLGNNILLFPSGFGFKSILFLANSIRRLMVLLSASN
;
A
#
# COMPACT_ATOMS: atom_id res chain seq x y z
N MET A 1 -9.44 15.49 -14.93
CA MET A 1 -9.78 15.16 -13.54
C MET A 1 -9.03 16.04 -12.55
N ALA A 2 -7.71 16.17 -12.65
CA ALA A 2 -6.92 17.06 -11.79
C ALA A 2 -7.42 18.52 -11.78
N THR A 3 -7.81 19.06 -12.94
CA THR A 3 -8.42 20.38 -13.06
C THR A 3 -9.69 20.52 -12.22
N LEU A 4 -10.61 19.55 -12.27
CA LEU A 4 -11.85 19.57 -11.46
C LEU A 4 -11.57 19.56 -9.95
N VAL A 5 -10.53 18.85 -9.52
CA VAL A 5 -10.10 18.83 -8.12
C VAL A 5 -9.53 20.19 -7.72
N LYS A 6 -8.69 20.78 -8.57
CA LYS A 6 -8.16 22.14 -8.39
C LYS A 6 -9.27 23.19 -8.37
N ASP A 7 -10.26 23.09 -9.24
CA ASP A 7 -11.37 24.05 -9.30
C ASP A 7 -12.23 23.96 -8.03
N ARG A 8 -12.48 22.73 -7.54
CA ARG A 8 -13.35 22.52 -6.37
C ARG A 8 -12.68 22.83 -5.04
N PHE A 9 -11.37 22.63 -4.94
CA PHE A 9 -10.64 22.69 -3.66
C PHE A 9 -9.42 23.61 -3.68
N GLY A 10 -9.15 24.30 -4.78
CA GLY A 10 -7.95 25.13 -4.96
C GLY A 10 -7.89 26.36 -4.07
N SER A 11 -9.02 26.76 -3.47
CA SER A 11 -9.07 27.81 -2.44
C SER A 11 -8.49 27.35 -1.09
N THR A 12 -8.18 26.06 -0.92
CA THR A 12 -7.58 25.54 0.32
C THR A 12 -6.07 25.38 0.18
N GLU A 13 -5.31 26.01 1.07
CA GLU A 13 -3.84 25.81 1.19
C GLU A 13 -3.46 24.40 1.69
N GLN A 14 -4.46 23.56 1.98
CA GLN A 14 -4.28 22.20 2.47
C GLN A 14 -4.17 21.18 1.34
N LEU A 15 -4.44 21.56 0.09
CA LEU A 15 -4.43 20.67 -1.06
C LEU A 15 -3.22 20.91 -1.97
N LYS A 16 -2.48 19.84 -2.25
CA LYS A 16 -1.47 19.81 -3.31
C LYS A 16 -1.84 18.71 -4.30
N VAL A 17 -2.10 19.10 -5.55
CA VAL A 17 -2.41 18.16 -6.65
C VAL A 17 -1.16 17.93 -7.49
N ILE A 18 -0.75 16.68 -7.61
CA ILE A 18 0.40 16.25 -8.41
C ILE A 18 -0.14 15.40 -9.57
N GLU A 19 0.19 15.81 -10.80
CA GLU A 19 -0.29 15.18 -12.03
C GLU A 19 0.79 14.23 -12.58
N GLU A 20 1.05 13.16 -11.85
CA GLU A 20 2.06 12.16 -12.22
C GLU A 20 1.53 10.73 -12.04
N ASP A 21 2.14 9.79 -12.77
CA ASP A 21 1.84 8.36 -12.63
C ASP A 21 2.40 7.84 -11.31
N ILE A 22 1.52 7.42 -10.40
CA ILE A 22 1.89 6.92 -9.08
C ILE A 22 2.88 5.74 -9.13
N THR A 23 2.85 4.92 -10.19
CA THR A 23 3.75 3.76 -10.33
C THR A 23 5.19 4.17 -10.67
N LYS A 24 5.38 5.39 -11.19
CA LYS A 24 6.68 5.99 -11.53
C LYS A 24 7.08 7.11 -10.57
N PHE A 25 6.16 7.48 -9.69
CA PHE A 25 6.31 8.61 -8.79
C PHE A 25 7.25 8.28 -7.62
N HIS A 26 8.28 9.11 -7.46
CA HIS A 26 9.25 8.95 -6.39
C HIS A 26 8.74 9.60 -5.11
N ILE A 27 7.83 8.91 -4.41
CA ILE A 27 7.12 9.45 -3.23
C ILE A 27 8.08 10.15 -2.26
N ARG A 28 9.20 9.52 -1.90
CA ARG A 28 10.16 10.11 -0.95
C ARG A 28 10.66 11.50 -1.40
N SER A 29 11.07 11.63 -2.66
CA SER A 29 11.67 12.85 -3.18
C SER A 29 10.69 14.01 -3.21
N HIS A 30 9.42 13.75 -3.51
CA HIS A 30 8.40 14.81 -3.60
C HIS A 30 7.67 15.06 -2.27
N PHE A 31 7.51 14.03 -1.44
CA PHE A 31 6.70 14.09 -0.23
C PHE A 31 7.48 14.54 1.00
N LEU A 32 8.73 14.08 1.17
CA LEU A 32 9.53 14.43 2.35
C LEU A 32 9.81 15.94 2.47
N PRO A 33 10.14 16.67 1.38
CA PRO A 33 10.32 18.12 1.45
C PRO A 33 9.03 18.83 1.89
N PHE A 34 7.87 18.39 1.36
CA PHE A 34 6.57 18.95 1.71
C PHE A 34 6.21 18.71 3.19
N MET A 35 6.50 17.51 3.70
CA MET A 35 6.30 17.22 5.13
C MET A 35 7.20 18.07 6.02
N LYS A 36 8.47 18.27 5.62
CA LYS A 36 9.43 19.09 6.36
C LYS A 36 9.02 20.57 6.38
N GLU A 37 8.54 21.10 5.26
CA GLU A 37 8.01 22.46 5.16
C GLU A 37 6.82 22.68 6.10
N LYS A 38 5.86 21.74 6.10
CA LYS A 38 4.60 21.89 6.85
C LYS A 38 4.69 21.53 8.33
N TYR A 39 5.55 20.59 8.71
CA TYR A 39 5.61 20.02 10.07
C TYR A 39 6.98 20.19 10.75
N GLY A 40 7.95 20.81 10.08
CA GLY A 40 9.27 21.14 10.63
C GLY A 40 10.05 19.89 11.04
N ALA A 41 10.58 19.91 12.26
CA ALA A 41 11.34 18.80 12.85
C ALA A 41 10.46 17.69 13.47
N THR A 42 9.13 17.86 13.47
CA THR A 42 8.22 16.88 14.07
C THR A 42 8.11 15.66 13.18
N LYS A 43 8.62 14.51 13.62
CA LYS A 43 8.52 13.24 12.89
C LYS A 43 7.09 12.69 12.98
N LYS A 44 6.18 13.22 12.15
CA LYS A 44 4.83 12.69 11.98
C LYS A 44 4.78 11.77 10.77
N LEU A 45 4.28 10.56 10.99
CA LEU A 45 3.96 9.63 9.90
C LEU A 45 2.67 10.10 9.21
N ALA A 46 2.69 10.11 7.89
CA ALA A 46 1.52 10.41 7.08
C ALA A 46 0.58 9.21 6.99
N LYS A 47 -0.62 9.44 6.44
CA LYS A 47 -1.60 8.41 6.13
C LYS A 47 -1.93 8.48 4.65
N VAL A 48 -2.16 7.33 4.04
CA VAL A 48 -2.57 7.23 2.64
C VAL A 48 -4.03 6.79 2.60
N ALA A 49 -4.82 7.45 1.75
CA ALA A 49 -6.17 7.01 1.41
C ALA A 49 -6.31 7.06 -0.11
N SER A 50 -6.73 5.96 -0.74
CA SER A 50 -6.89 5.93 -2.20
C SER A 50 -7.97 4.95 -2.64
N ASN A 51 -8.65 5.30 -3.74
CA ASN A 51 -9.49 4.40 -4.51
C ASN A 51 -8.71 3.96 -5.74
N LEU A 52 -8.16 2.75 -5.72
CA LEU A 52 -7.24 2.30 -6.77
C LEU A 52 -7.97 1.44 -7.81
N PRO A 53 -7.70 1.65 -9.11
CA PRO A 53 -8.14 0.71 -10.12
C PRO A 53 -7.38 -0.62 -9.97
N PHE A 54 -8.03 -1.72 -10.33
CA PHE A 54 -7.52 -3.07 -10.03
C PHE A 54 -6.15 -3.34 -10.67
N ASN A 55 -5.90 -2.78 -11.86
CA ASN A 55 -4.73 -3.03 -12.68
C ASN A 55 -3.42 -2.49 -12.09
N VAL A 56 -3.49 -1.48 -11.24
CA VAL A 56 -2.31 -0.86 -10.60
C VAL A 56 -2.22 -1.16 -9.10
N SER A 57 -3.28 -1.71 -8.50
CA SER A 57 -3.39 -1.93 -7.06
C SER A 57 -2.17 -2.65 -6.46
N THR A 58 -1.75 -3.75 -7.07
CA THR A 58 -0.59 -4.53 -6.63
C THR A 58 0.72 -3.72 -6.64
N GLU A 59 0.98 -2.96 -7.70
CA GLU A 59 2.22 -2.19 -7.82
C GLU A 59 2.23 -1.00 -6.86
N VAL A 60 1.07 -0.37 -6.63
CA VAL A 60 0.93 0.68 -5.62
C VAL A 60 1.13 0.13 -4.20
N VAL A 61 0.58 -1.05 -3.88
CA VAL A 61 0.80 -1.71 -2.58
C VAL A 61 2.29 -2.01 -2.39
N LYS A 62 2.97 -2.56 -3.40
CA LYS A 62 4.41 -2.81 -3.34
C LYS A 62 5.26 -1.54 -3.18
N LEU A 63 4.79 -0.42 -3.71
CA LEU A 63 5.43 0.88 -3.55
C LEU A 63 5.25 1.45 -2.15
N LEU A 64 4.03 1.38 -1.59
CA LEU A 64 3.66 2.06 -0.34
C LEU A 64 4.08 1.30 0.92
N LEU A 65 3.92 -0.02 0.95
CA LEU A 65 4.12 -0.79 2.19
C LEU A 65 5.56 -0.77 2.74
N PRO A 66 6.62 -0.76 1.91
CA PRO A 66 7.99 -0.60 2.42
C PRO A 66 8.29 0.78 3.01
N MET A 67 7.36 1.74 2.92
CA MET A 67 7.52 3.11 3.40
C MET A 67 6.95 3.33 4.80
N GLY A 68 7.06 2.33 5.69
CA GLY A 68 6.58 2.42 7.09
C GLY A 68 7.25 3.52 7.92
N ASP A 69 8.42 4.00 7.49
CA ASP A 69 9.09 5.17 8.07
C ASP A 69 8.49 6.52 7.63
N VAL A 70 7.62 6.50 6.61
CA VAL A 70 6.91 7.68 6.07
C VAL A 70 5.41 7.60 6.36
N PHE A 71 4.81 6.42 6.24
CA PHE A 71 3.39 6.19 6.40
C PHE A 71 3.09 5.27 7.58
N SER A 72 2.07 5.63 8.36
CA SER A 72 1.56 4.80 9.45
C SER A 72 0.45 3.85 9.00
N VAL A 73 -0.39 4.32 8.07
CA VAL A 73 -1.59 3.60 7.63
C VAL A 73 -1.82 3.86 6.15
N VAL A 74 -2.18 2.80 5.43
CA VAL A 74 -2.61 2.86 4.03
C VAL A 74 -4.04 2.29 3.94
N VAL A 75 -5.01 3.13 3.60
CA VAL A 75 -6.41 2.75 3.40
C VAL A 75 -6.71 2.73 1.91
N LEU A 76 -7.03 1.57 1.37
CA LEU A 76 -7.33 1.38 -0.04
C LEU A 76 -8.77 0.91 -0.22
N MET A 77 -9.48 1.54 -1.15
CA MET A 77 -10.69 0.94 -1.70
C MET A 77 -10.30 0.11 -2.92
N LEU A 78 -10.65 -1.16 -2.89
CA LEU A 78 -10.29 -2.17 -3.89
C LEU A 78 -11.53 -2.96 -4.31
N GLN A 79 -11.50 -3.57 -5.49
CA GLN A 79 -12.51 -4.55 -5.88
C GLN A 79 -12.47 -5.75 -4.94
N ASP A 80 -13.63 -6.36 -4.68
CA ASP A 80 -13.80 -7.49 -3.74
C ASP A 80 -12.72 -8.57 -3.93
N GLU A 81 -12.59 -9.13 -5.14
CA GLU A 81 -11.58 -10.15 -5.46
C GLU A 81 -10.14 -9.71 -5.20
N THR A 82 -9.84 -8.43 -5.46
CA THR A 82 -8.49 -7.89 -5.24
C THR A 82 -8.21 -7.69 -3.76
N ALA A 83 -9.22 -7.22 -3.01
CA ALA A 83 -9.14 -7.04 -1.58
C ALA A 83 -8.97 -8.41 -0.88
N VAL A 84 -9.82 -9.38 -1.21
CA VAL A 84 -9.73 -10.79 -0.77
C VAL A 84 -8.33 -11.33 -1.06
N ARG A 85 -7.84 -11.17 -2.31
CA ARG A 85 -6.50 -11.64 -2.68
C ARG A 85 -5.37 -10.99 -1.87
N LEU A 86 -5.51 -9.73 -1.44
CA LEU A 86 -4.45 -9.01 -0.73
C LEU A 86 -4.49 -9.20 0.78
N ALA A 87 -5.69 -9.29 1.36
CA ALA A 87 -5.91 -9.24 2.81
C ALA A 87 -6.48 -10.54 3.40
N ASP A 88 -7.08 -11.43 2.59
CA ASP A 88 -7.48 -12.76 3.05
C ASP A 88 -6.44 -13.77 2.60
N ALA A 89 -5.57 -14.10 3.55
CA ALA A 89 -4.42 -14.93 3.35
C ALA A 89 -4.49 -16.14 4.28
N SER A 90 -5.64 -16.83 4.32
CA SER A 90 -5.65 -18.16 4.94
C SER A 90 -4.50 -18.97 4.34
N ILE A 91 -3.51 -19.33 5.18
CA ILE A 91 -2.19 -19.89 4.80
C ILE A 91 -2.34 -21.21 4.00
N GLN A 92 -3.55 -21.75 3.92
CA GLN A 92 -3.91 -23.01 3.29
C GLN A 92 -4.81 -22.83 2.05
N SER A 93 -5.14 -21.61 1.65
CA SER A 93 -5.86 -21.35 0.40
C SER A 93 -4.92 -21.53 -0.81
N PRO A 94 -5.37 -22.17 -1.90
CA PRO A 94 -4.67 -22.18 -3.19
C PRO A 94 -4.36 -20.78 -3.75
N GLU A 95 -5.04 -19.75 -3.24
CA GLU A 95 -4.86 -18.35 -3.62
C GLU A 95 -3.72 -17.64 -2.88
N TYR A 96 -3.11 -18.26 -1.86
CA TYR A 96 -1.98 -17.68 -1.13
C TYR A 96 -0.77 -17.50 -2.06
N ARG A 97 -0.44 -16.24 -2.37
CA ARG A 97 0.59 -15.86 -3.35
C ARG A 97 1.69 -15.05 -2.68
N SER A 98 2.76 -14.82 -3.43
CA SER A 98 3.87 -13.97 -3.01
C SER A 98 3.46 -12.57 -2.54
N ILE A 99 2.31 -12.06 -3.00
CA ILE A 99 1.79 -10.76 -2.56
C ILE A 99 1.21 -10.80 -1.15
N ASN A 100 0.60 -11.90 -0.71
CA ASN A 100 0.06 -12.05 0.64
C ASN A 100 1.21 -12.01 1.66
N VAL A 101 2.26 -12.80 1.43
CA VAL A 101 3.50 -12.75 2.23
C VAL A 101 4.07 -11.33 2.29
N PHE A 102 4.03 -10.59 1.18
CA PHE A 102 4.49 -9.21 1.12
C PHE A 102 3.62 -8.28 1.98
N VAL A 103 2.30 -8.38 1.88
CA VAL A 103 1.36 -7.57 2.66
C VAL A 103 1.48 -7.87 4.15
N ASP A 104 1.47 -9.14 4.54
CA ASP A 104 1.57 -9.59 5.93
C ASP A 104 2.93 -9.23 6.57
N PHE A 105 3.98 -9.19 5.75
CA PHE A 105 5.31 -8.81 6.24
C PHE A 105 5.41 -7.33 6.60
N TYR A 106 4.84 -6.45 5.78
CA TYR A 106 4.95 -5.00 5.96
C TYR A 106 3.78 -4.38 6.73
N SER A 107 2.66 -5.09 6.87
CA SER A 107 1.44 -4.54 7.43
C SER A 107 0.53 -5.58 8.06
N GLU A 108 -0.41 -5.09 8.87
CA GLU A 108 -1.55 -5.87 9.36
C GLU A 108 -2.79 -5.51 8.53
N PRO A 109 -3.24 -6.39 7.60
CA PRO A 109 -4.40 -6.11 6.77
C PRO A 109 -5.71 -6.31 7.53
N GLU A 110 -6.63 -5.35 7.39
CA GLU A 110 -7.95 -5.37 8.02
C GLU A 110 -9.04 -4.90 7.06
N TYR A 111 -10.12 -5.69 6.94
CA TYR A 111 -11.32 -5.27 6.22
C TYR A 111 -12.16 -4.32 7.09
N LYS A 112 -12.43 -3.13 6.57
CA LYS A 112 -13.24 -2.13 7.28
C LYS A 112 -14.71 -2.25 6.94
N PHE A 113 -15.07 -2.09 5.67
CA PHE A 113 -16.46 -2.18 5.22
C PHE A 113 -16.54 -2.35 3.70
N ARG A 114 -17.74 -2.73 3.24
CA ARG A 114 -18.10 -2.93 1.84
C ARG A 114 -18.84 -1.71 1.29
N VAL A 115 -18.57 -1.38 0.03
CA VAL A 115 -19.26 -0.35 -0.75
C VAL A 115 -19.92 -0.99 -1.96
N ASP A 116 -21.20 -0.70 -2.15
CA ASP A 116 -21.97 -1.18 -3.31
C ASP A 116 -21.60 -0.38 -4.57
N ARG A 117 -21.58 -1.07 -5.74
CA ARG A 117 -21.35 -0.46 -7.06
C ARG A 117 -22.31 0.67 -7.39
N GLU A 118 -23.50 0.71 -6.77
CA GLU A 118 -24.48 1.78 -6.97
C GLU A 118 -23.94 3.17 -6.56
N ASN A 119 -22.88 3.22 -5.74
CA ASN A 119 -22.23 4.46 -5.31
C ASN A 119 -21.19 5.00 -6.31
N PHE A 120 -21.05 4.40 -7.49
CA PHE A 120 -20.02 4.75 -8.47
C PHE A 120 -20.61 5.25 -9.79
N PHE A 121 -19.91 6.20 -10.42
CA PHE A 121 -20.23 6.72 -11.74
C PHE A 121 -18.97 6.83 -12.63
N PRO A 122 -18.95 6.22 -13.83
CA PRO A 122 -19.93 5.27 -14.34
C PRO A 122 -19.96 3.98 -13.49
N ARG A 123 -21.09 3.27 -13.51
CA ARG A 123 -21.25 2.04 -12.72
C ARG A 123 -20.23 0.97 -13.18
N PRO A 124 -19.41 0.44 -12.26
CA PRO A 124 -18.47 -0.63 -12.58
C PRO A 124 -19.19 -1.96 -12.77
N LYS A 125 -18.53 -2.89 -13.47
CA LYS A 125 -19.04 -4.26 -13.67
C LYS A 125 -19.01 -5.09 -12.39
N VAL A 126 -18.04 -4.81 -11.51
CA VAL A 126 -17.87 -5.49 -10.24
C VAL A 126 -18.97 -5.06 -9.26
N ILE A 127 -19.47 -6.02 -8.49
CA ILE A 127 -20.64 -5.82 -7.62
C ILE A 127 -20.25 -5.04 -6.36
N TYR A 128 -19.07 -5.32 -5.80
CA TYR A 128 -18.65 -4.80 -4.51
C TYR A 128 -17.21 -4.33 -4.49
N PHE A 129 -16.97 -3.31 -3.66
CA PHE A 129 -15.66 -2.82 -3.32
C PHE A 129 -15.46 -2.93 -1.82
N LEU A 130 -14.24 -3.20 -1.38
CA LEU A 130 -13.88 -3.32 0.01
C LEU A 130 -12.84 -2.27 0.36
N HIS A 131 -13.03 -1.64 1.53
CA HIS A 131 -11.99 -0.85 2.16
C HIS A 131 -11.06 -1.77 2.95
N VAL A 132 -9.81 -1.82 2.53
CA VAL A 132 -8.72 -2.53 3.20
C VAL A 132 -7.85 -1.49 3.89
N CYS A 133 -7.68 -1.64 5.20
CA CYS A 133 -6.75 -0.87 6.00
C CYS A 133 -5.49 -1.70 6.20
N LEU A 134 -4.34 -1.15 5.85
CA LEU A 134 -3.03 -1.75 6.04
C LEU A 134 -2.29 -0.89 7.06
N SER A 135 -2.21 -1.37 8.30
CA SER A 135 -1.45 -0.70 9.36
C SER A 135 0.01 -1.08 9.23
N LEU A 136 0.90 -0.11 9.03
CA LEU A 136 2.33 -0.39 8.83
C LEU A 136 3.02 -0.42 10.19
N GLY A 137 3.69 -1.55 10.47
CA GLY A 137 4.51 -1.70 11.67
C GLY A 137 5.88 -1.04 11.51
N ASN A 138 6.49 -0.61 12.62
CA ASN A 138 7.89 -0.14 12.66
C ASN A 138 8.92 -1.27 12.45
N ASN A 139 8.51 -2.43 11.95
CA ASN A 139 9.37 -3.58 11.71
C ASN A 139 10.25 -3.34 10.49
N ILE A 140 11.22 -2.44 10.64
CA ILE A 140 12.41 -2.42 9.80
C ILE A 140 13.25 -3.61 10.25
N LEU A 141 12.89 -4.81 9.79
CA LEU A 141 13.89 -5.86 9.71
C LEU A 141 14.94 -5.33 8.72
N LEU A 142 16.07 -4.87 9.26
CA LEU A 142 17.23 -4.47 8.49
C LEU A 142 17.68 -5.70 7.71
N PHE A 143 17.29 -5.77 6.44
CA PHE A 143 17.86 -6.76 5.56
C PHE A 143 19.36 -6.44 5.40
N PRO A 144 20.26 -7.43 5.56
CA PRO A 144 21.67 -7.23 5.31
C PRO A 144 21.86 -6.58 3.94
N SER A 145 22.73 -5.57 3.86
CA SER A 145 23.06 -4.87 2.61
C SER A 145 23.45 -5.90 1.55
N GLY A 146 22.56 -6.15 0.57
CA GLY A 146 22.75 -7.14 -0.50
C GLY A 146 21.57 -8.08 -0.72
N PHE A 147 20.68 -8.28 0.26
CA PHE A 147 19.46 -9.07 0.09
C PHE A 147 18.21 -8.18 0.13
N GLY A 148 17.58 -7.95 -1.01
CA GLY A 148 16.26 -7.32 -1.03
C GLY A 148 15.19 -8.32 -0.56
N PHE A 149 14.06 -7.81 -0.02
CA PHE A 149 12.86 -8.62 0.27
C PHE A 149 12.50 -9.54 -0.91
N LYS A 150 12.67 -9.05 -2.13
CA LYS A 150 12.45 -9.79 -3.38
C LYS A 150 13.34 -11.04 -3.50
N SER A 151 14.60 -10.98 -3.09
CA SER A 151 15.55 -12.10 -3.13
C SER A 151 15.22 -13.17 -2.08
N ILE A 152 14.83 -12.72 -0.88
CA ILE A 152 14.44 -13.61 0.23
C ILE A 152 13.10 -14.29 -0.08
N LEU A 153 12.14 -13.53 -0.58
CA LEU A 153 10.85 -14.06 -1.00
C LEU A 153 10.99 -15.01 -2.19
N PHE A 154 11.90 -14.73 -3.12
CA PHE A 154 12.22 -15.64 -4.22
C PHE A 154 12.85 -16.93 -3.69
N LEU A 155 13.82 -16.87 -2.77
CA LEU A 155 14.39 -18.05 -2.11
C LEU A 155 13.32 -18.89 -1.39
N ALA A 156 12.47 -18.23 -0.60
CA ALA A 156 11.41 -18.89 0.17
C ALA A 156 10.32 -19.51 -0.72
N ASN A 157 9.94 -18.85 -1.83
CA ASN A 157 8.93 -19.39 -2.76
C ASN A 157 9.50 -20.42 -3.75
N SER A 158 10.80 -20.37 -4.05
CA SER A 158 11.44 -21.32 -4.98
C SER A 158 11.63 -22.70 -4.35
N ILE A 159 11.53 -22.82 -3.02
CA ILE A 159 11.65 -24.09 -2.30
C ILE A 159 10.53 -24.17 -1.25
N ARG A 160 9.34 -24.66 -1.64
CA ARG A 160 8.11 -24.73 -0.81
C ARG A 160 8.22 -25.62 0.46
N ARG A 161 9.42 -26.06 0.86
CA ARG A 161 9.67 -26.99 1.97
C ARG A 161 10.98 -26.72 2.74
N LEU A 162 11.51 -25.50 2.71
CA LEU A 162 12.69 -25.16 3.52
C LEU A 162 12.43 -23.94 4.39
N MET A 163 12.76 -24.07 5.68
CA MET A 163 12.70 -23.00 6.66
C MET A 163 13.89 -22.06 6.44
N VAL A 164 13.62 -20.81 6.03
CA VAL A 164 14.65 -19.77 5.90
C VAL A 164 14.75 -19.05 7.25
N LEU A 165 15.74 -19.43 8.06
CA LEU A 165 16.09 -18.71 9.29
C LEU A 165 16.94 -17.49 8.91
N LEU A 166 16.36 -16.29 9.02
CA LEU A 166 17.12 -15.04 8.94
C LEU A 166 17.51 -14.62 10.36
N SER A 167 18.80 -14.70 10.68
CA SER A 167 19.35 -14.10 11.89
C SER A 167 19.40 -12.58 11.70
N ALA A 168 18.53 -11.84 12.37
CA ALA A 168 18.69 -10.40 12.52
C ALA A 168 19.71 -10.16 13.64
N SER A 169 20.90 -9.68 13.31
CA SER A 169 21.83 -9.15 14.31
C SER A 169 21.32 -7.77 14.74
N ASN A 170 21.14 -7.60 16.05
CA ASN A 170 20.89 -6.30 16.69
C ASN A 170 22.06 -5.33 16.49
#